data_AF-A0A510IXE8-F1
#
_entry.id   AF-A0A510IXE8-F1
#
_cell.length_a   1.000
_cell.length_b   1.000
_cell.length_c   1.000
_cell.angle_alpha   90.00
_cell.angle_beta   90.00
_cell.angle_gamma   90.00
#
_symmetry.space_group_name_H-M   'P 1'
#
loop_
_entity.id
_entity.type
_entity.pdbx_description
1 polymer ?
#
loop_
_entity_poly.entity_id
_entity_poly.type
_entity_poly.pdbx_seq_one_letter_code
_entity_poly.pdbx_strand_id
1 'polypeptide(L)'
;MNLTQDDMAERAGLSSSTIKGLEAGRGRLDSLVAALRVLRRLEALEAFLPAPAVSPMQLATHGKQRKRARASNNTKTVKESSVKGTPKAQTSKIKKRDKPEW
;
A
#
# COMPACT_ATOMS: atom_id res chain seq x y z
N MET A 1 28.94 -17.44 -7.30
CA MET A 1 28.98 -18.83 -6.78
C MET A 1 29.76 -19.64 -7.79
N ASN A 2 30.71 -20.45 -7.33
CA ASN A 2 31.48 -21.34 -8.20
C ASN A 2 30.96 -22.76 -7.97
N LEU A 3 29.78 -23.05 -8.51
CA LEU A 3 29.14 -24.36 -8.42
C LEU A 3 29.21 -25.02 -9.81
N THR A 4 29.60 -26.29 -9.86
CA THR A 4 29.49 -27.04 -11.11
C THR A 4 28.04 -27.47 -11.36
N GLN A 5 27.72 -27.85 -12.60
CA GLN A 5 26.39 -28.36 -12.93
C GLN A 5 26.07 -29.66 -12.19
N ASP A 6 27.07 -30.52 -11.97
CA ASP A 6 26.92 -31.78 -11.27
C ASP A 6 26.68 -31.55 -9.76
N ASP A 7 27.45 -30.65 -9.15
CA ASP A 7 27.22 -30.26 -7.75
C ASP A 7 25.83 -29.62 -7.56
N MET A 8 25.36 -28.84 -8.54
CA MET A 8 24.03 -28.26 -8.51
C MET A 8 22.96 -29.34 -8.62
N ALA A 9 23.13 -30.28 -9.55
CA ALA A 9 22.21 -31.38 -9.80
C ALA A 9 22.05 -32.23 -8.53
N GLU A 10 23.16 -32.61 -7.89
CA GLU A 10 23.16 -33.37 -6.64
C GLU A 10 22.40 -32.62 -5.53
N ARG A 11 22.72 -31.34 -5.31
CA ARG A 11 22.05 -30.52 -4.27
C ARG A 11 20.58 -30.28 -4.55
N ALA A 12 20.18 -30.21 -5.82
CA ALA A 12 18.80 -30.01 -6.23
C ALA A 12 18.00 -31.33 -6.29
N GLY A 13 18.66 -32.49 -6.18
CA GLY A 13 18.03 -33.80 -6.39
C GLY A 13 17.58 -34.02 -7.84
N LEU A 14 18.30 -33.45 -8.80
CA LEU A 14 18.01 -33.51 -10.24
C LEU A 14 19.15 -34.22 -10.98
N SER A 15 18.94 -34.56 -12.26
CA SER A 15 20.03 -35.01 -13.12
C SER A 15 20.80 -33.83 -13.72
N SER A 16 22.07 -34.03 -14.05
CA SER A 16 22.87 -33.01 -14.77
C SER A 16 22.26 -32.64 -16.12
N SER A 17 21.56 -33.57 -16.78
CA SER A 17 20.81 -33.29 -18.01
C SER A 17 19.62 -32.35 -17.78
N THR A 18 18.95 -32.44 -16.64
CA THR A 18 17.89 -31.48 -16.26
C THR A 18 18.46 -30.09 -16.03
N ILE A 19 19.61 -29.96 -15.35
CA ILE A 19 20.27 -28.66 -15.16
C ILE A 19 20.68 -28.04 -16.51
N LYS A 20 21.30 -28.81 -17.41
CA LYS A 20 21.62 -28.36 -18.78
C LYS A 20 20.37 -27.94 -19.57
N GLY A 21 19.27 -28.68 -19.41
CA GLY A 21 17.99 -28.32 -20.00
C GLY A 21 17.49 -26.96 -19.50
N LEU A 22 17.49 -26.76 -18.18
CA LEU A 22 17.06 -25.52 -17.55
C LEU A 22 17.90 -24.32 -18.01
N GLU A 23 19.22 -24.48 -18.11
CA GLU A 23 20.11 -23.44 -18.65
C GLU A 23 19.81 -23.10 -20.12
N ALA A 24 19.37 -24.08 -20.90
CA ALA A 24 18.90 -23.89 -22.28
C ALA A 24 17.43 -23.41 -22.37
N GLY A 25 16.80 -23.06 -21.24
CA GLY A 25 15.41 -22.59 -21.17
C GLY A 25 14.36 -23.68 -21.35
N ARG A 26 14.74 -24.97 -21.24
CA ARG A 26 13.83 -26.12 -21.37
C ARG A 26 13.70 -26.86 -20.05
N GLY A 27 12.49 -26.96 -19.53
CA GLY A 27 12.25 -27.74 -18.31
C GLY A 27 10.89 -27.44 -17.71
N ARG A 28 10.64 -28.07 -16.56
CA ARG A 28 9.44 -27.84 -15.77
C ARG A 28 9.71 -26.80 -14.68
N LEU A 29 8.63 -26.15 -14.23
CA LEU A 29 8.72 -25.10 -13.22
C LEU A 29 9.21 -25.62 -11.86
N ASP A 30 8.82 -26.82 -11.47
CA ASP A 30 9.29 -27.49 -10.24
C ASP A 30 10.82 -27.68 -10.23
N SER A 31 11.40 -28.13 -11.34
CA SER A 31 12.86 -28.24 -11.49
C SER A 31 13.55 -26.88 -11.42
N LEU A 32 12.97 -25.84 -12.04
CA LEU A 32 13.48 -24.48 -11.94
C LEU A 32 13.46 -23.96 -10.49
N VAL A 33 12.36 -24.18 -9.77
CA VAL A 33 12.21 -23.78 -8.35
C VAL A 33 13.23 -24.52 -7.47
N ALA A 34 13.47 -25.81 -7.72
CA ALA A 34 14.49 -26.57 -7.01
C ALA A 34 15.91 -25.98 -7.23
N ALA A 35 16.26 -25.66 -8.47
CA ALA A 35 17.53 -25.01 -8.80
C ALA A 35 17.67 -23.62 -8.16
N LEU A 36 16.63 -22.78 -8.22
CA LEU A 36 16.62 -21.46 -7.59
C LEU A 36 16.76 -21.52 -6.06
N ARG A 37 16.22 -22.58 -5.42
CA ARG A 37 16.38 -22.80 -3.98
C ARG A 37 17.83 -23.10 -3.61
N VAL A 38 18.53 -23.95 -4.37
CA VAL A 38 19.97 -24.22 -4.18
C VAL A 38 20.80 -22.95 -4.37
N LEU A 39 20.46 -22.14 -5.38
CA LEU A 39 21.13 -20.88 -5.68
C LEU A 39 20.77 -19.75 -4.71
N ARG A 40 19.82 -19.94 -3.79
CA ARG A 40 19.27 -18.90 -2.90
C ARG A 40 18.82 -17.66 -3.70
N ARG A 41 18.03 -17.92 -4.74
CA ARG A 41 17.48 -16.93 -5.69
C ARG A 41 15.96 -17.08 -5.88
N LEU A 42 15.26 -17.62 -4.88
CA LEU A 42 13.80 -17.78 -4.94
C LEU A 42 13.08 -16.44 -5.05
N GLU A 43 13.67 -15.37 -4.51
CA GLU A 43 13.16 -14.00 -4.59
C GLU A 43 13.01 -13.49 -6.04
N ALA A 44 13.73 -14.08 -7.01
CA ALA A 44 13.56 -13.73 -8.42
C ALA A 44 12.15 -14.08 -8.96
N LEU A 45 11.45 -15.02 -8.32
CA LEU A 45 10.07 -15.37 -8.69
C LEU A 45 9.07 -14.28 -8.28
N GLU A 46 9.37 -13.48 -7.26
CA GLU A 46 8.49 -12.36 -6.84
C GLU A 46 8.40 -11.30 -7.94
N ALA A 47 9.48 -11.07 -8.68
CA ALA A 47 9.49 -10.13 -9.80
C ALA A 47 8.68 -10.64 -11.02
N PHE A 48 8.45 -11.95 -11.10
CA PHE A 48 7.66 -12.57 -12.16
C PHE A 48 6.16 -12.51 -11.87
N LEU A 49 5.78 -12.49 -10.59
CA LEU A 49 4.39 -12.50 -10.16
C LEU A 49 3.80 -11.09 -10.19
N PRO A 50 2.53 -10.94 -10.64
CA PRO A 50 1.85 -9.65 -10.55
C PRO A 50 1.64 -9.26 -9.08
N ALA A 51 1.62 -7.96 -8.82
CA ALA A 51 1.28 -7.45 -7.49
C ALA A 51 -0.10 -7.99 -7.06
N PRO A 52 -0.25 -8.43 -5.80
CA PRO A 52 -1.52 -8.96 -5.32
C PRO A 52 -2.62 -7.90 -5.45
N ALA A 53 -3.76 -8.31 -6.02
CA ALA A 53 -4.92 -7.45 -6.12
C ALA A 53 -5.46 -7.11 -4.72
N VAL A 54 -5.97 -5.88 -4.54
CA VAL A 54 -6.66 -5.48 -3.31
C VAL A 54 -7.82 -6.43 -3.02
N SER A 55 -7.84 -6.99 -1.82
CA SER A 55 -8.90 -7.90 -1.40
C SER A 55 -10.25 -7.15 -1.40
N PRO A 56 -11.36 -7.78 -1.83
CA PRO A 56 -12.70 -7.17 -1.73
C PRO A 56 -13.03 -6.65 -0.34
N MET A 57 -12.47 -7.27 0.71
CA MET A 57 -12.65 -6.82 2.09
C MET A 57 -11.93 -5.50 2.38
N GLN A 58 -10.72 -5.32 1.84
CA GLN A 58 -10.01 -4.05 1.93
C GLN A 58 -10.75 -2.95 1.15
N LEU A 59 -11.32 -3.29 -0.02
CA LEU A 59 -12.12 -2.36 -0.79
C LEU A 59 -13.41 -1.94 -0.05
N ALA A 60 -14.06 -2.86 0.66
CA ALA A 60 -15.23 -2.56 1.47
C ALA A 60 -14.93 -1.60 2.63
N THR A 61 -13.75 -1.70 3.26
CA THR A 61 -13.32 -0.74 4.29
C THR A 61 -13.03 0.66 3.74
N HIS A 62 -12.68 0.78 2.46
CA HIS A 62 -12.60 2.04 1.73
C HIS A 62 -13.97 2.54 1.22
N GLY A 63 -15.07 2.02 1.76
CA GLY A 63 -16.44 2.44 1.46
C GLY A 63 -16.63 3.96 1.46
N LYS A 64 -17.65 4.43 0.72
CA LYS A 64 -17.91 5.84 0.41
C LYS A 64 -17.63 6.77 1.61
N GLN A 65 -16.56 7.56 1.48
CA GLN A 65 -16.24 8.64 2.40
C GLN A 65 -17.46 9.54 2.58
N ARG A 66 -17.91 9.71 3.83
CA ARG A 66 -19.06 10.59 4.13
C ARG A 66 -18.70 12.01 3.76
N LYS A 67 -19.27 12.53 2.66
CA LYS A 67 -19.20 13.95 2.34
C LYS A 67 -20.14 14.70 3.27
N ARG A 68 -19.57 15.44 4.23
CA ARG A 68 -20.36 16.29 5.14
C ARG A 68 -20.91 17.46 4.33
N ALA A 69 -22.23 17.58 4.23
CA ALA A 69 -22.84 18.84 3.85
C ALA A 69 -22.51 19.88 4.94
N ARG A 70 -21.62 20.82 4.63
CA ARG A 70 -21.48 22.02 5.45
C ARG A 70 -22.62 22.94 5.05
N ALA A 71 -23.44 23.38 6.00
CA ALA A 71 -24.36 24.48 5.76
C ALA A 71 -23.52 25.69 5.33
N SER A 72 -23.67 26.13 4.09
CA SER A 72 -23.18 27.43 3.70
C SER A 72 -24.03 28.45 4.44
N ASN A 73 -23.51 28.98 5.53
CA ASN A 73 -24.03 30.23 6.07
C ASN A 73 -23.75 31.29 5.02
N ASN A 74 -24.70 31.47 4.11
CA ASN A 74 -24.75 32.58 3.17
C ASN A 74 -25.12 33.83 3.96
N THR A 75 -24.21 34.30 4.82
CA THR A 75 -24.26 35.68 5.29
C THR A 75 -23.86 36.56 4.12
N LYS A 76 -24.87 36.97 3.35
CA LYS A 76 -24.80 38.10 2.45
C LYS A 76 -24.37 39.32 3.28
N THR A 77 -23.09 39.66 3.27
CA THR A 77 -22.62 40.97 3.73
C THR A 77 -22.39 41.83 2.50
N VAL A 78 -23.29 42.80 2.36
CA VAL A 78 -23.28 43.90 1.40
C VAL A 78 -21.95 44.67 1.50
N LYS A 79 -21.46 45.12 0.34
CA LYS A 79 -20.30 45.99 0.14
C LYS A 79 -20.45 47.31 0.91
N GLU A 80 -19.39 47.79 1.57
CA GLU A 80 -18.96 49.20 1.48
C GLU A 80 -17.54 49.34 2.05
N SER A 81 -16.86 50.38 1.58
CA SER A 81 -15.46 50.75 1.63
C SER A 81 -14.96 51.31 2.97
N SER A 82 -13.62 51.47 3.03
CA SER A 82 -12.92 52.55 3.75
C SER A 82 -12.36 52.27 5.17
N VAL A 83 -11.02 52.17 5.20
CA VAL A 83 -10.08 52.80 6.15
C VAL A 83 -9.84 52.17 7.53
N LYS A 84 -8.55 51.83 7.70
CA LYS A 84 -7.65 51.84 8.87
C LYS A 84 -8.27 51.95 10.28
N GLY A 85 -7.90 50.99 11.11
CA GLY A 85 -7.83 51.16 12.56
C GLY A 85 -7.79 49.82 13.30
N THR A 86 -6.61 49.40 13.77
CA THR A 86 -6.56 48.52 14.96
C THR A 86 -7.01 49.36 16.15
N PRO A 87 -7.75 48.80 17.15
CA PRO A 87 -7.05 48.05 18.20
C PRO A 87 -7.85 46.96 18.95
N LYS A 88 -7.07 46.14 19.67
CA LYS A 88 -7.30 45.52 20.99
C LYS A 88 -8.55 44.66 21.28
N ALA A 89 -8.23 43.38 21.52
CA ALA A 89 -8.59 42.56 22.68
C ALA A 89 -9.84 42.94 23.49
N GLN A 90 -10.86 42.08 23.45
CA GLN A 90 -11.79 41.89 24.56
C GLN A 90 -12.18 40.41 24.72
N THR A 91 -11.64 39.80 25.77
CA THR A 91 -12.14 38.57 26.38
C THR A 91 -13.60 38.74 26.79
N SER A 92 -14.49 37.81 26.43
CA SER A 92 -15.75 37.62 27.15
C SER A 92 -16.15 36.13 27.25
N LYS A 93 -15.73 35.56 28.39
CA LYS A 93 -16.48 34.62 29.26
C LYS A 93 -17.52 33.72 28.60
N ILE A 94 -17.19 32.44 28.45
CA ILE A 94 -18.17 31.35 28.29
C ILE A 94 -18.95 31.23 29.61
N LYS A 95 -20.19 31.75 29.64
CA LYS A 95 -21.16 31.40 30.68
C LYS A 95 -21.65 29.98 30.38
N LYS A 96 -21.28 29.02 31.23
CA LYS A 96 -22.00 27.75 31.35
C LYS A 96 -23.45 28.10 31.73
N ARG A 97 -24.40 27.59 30.95
CA ARG A 97 -25.81 27.54 31.33
C ARG A 97 -26.19 26.07 31.46
N ASP A 98 -26.98 25.84 32.50
CA ASP A 98 -27.20 24.57 33.18
C ASP A 98 -27.91 23.52 32.32
N LYS A 99 -27.61 22.25 32.63
CA LYS A 99 -28.34 21.09 32.13
C LYS A 99 -29.77 21.15 32.66
N PRO A 100 -30.82 21.04 31.82
CA PRO A 100 -32.14 20.71 32.31
C PRO A 100 -32.16 19.23 32.68
N GLU A 101 -32.61 18.94 33.91
CA GLU A 101 -33.06 17.60 34.29
C GLU A 101 -34.42 17.35 33.64
N TRP A 102 -34.43 16.42 32.67
CA TRP A 102 -35.40 15.33 32.52
C TRP A 102 -34.88 14.36 31.46
#